data_AF-A0A7X7UKT3-F1
#
_entry.id   AF-A0A7X7UKT3-F1
#
_cell.length_a   1.000
_cell.length_b   1.000
_cell.length_c   1.000
_cell.angle_alpha   90.00
_cell.angle_beta   90.00
_cell.angle_gamma   90.00
#
_symmetry.space_group_name_H-M   'P 1'
#
loop_
_entity.id
_entity.type
_entity.pdbx_description
1 polymer ?
#
loop_
_entity_poly.entity_id
_entity_poly.type
_entity_poly.pdbx_seq_one_letter_code
_entity_poly.pdbx_strand_id
1 'polypeptide(L)'
;MKKLLLSLFFVAAMLNLIADPIQVTFNVNMTPAGLAGEQVWVSGDFGGDWGSWNEPGTNPNCELTDPDGDGYFSITMLLEPGDYQFKFFKG
;
A
#
# COMPACT_ATOMS: atom_id res chain seq x y z
N MET A 1 58.05 2.63 3.35
CA MET A 1 57.48 2.42 4.70
C MET A 1 56.90 3.75 5.15
N LYS A 2 55.64 3.97 5.47
CA LYS A 2 54.54 3.10 5.88
C LYS A 2 53.27 3.94 5.69
N LYS A 3 52.25 3.32 5.08
CA LYS A 3 50.85 3.26 5.56
C LYS A 3 50.14 4.62 5.71
N LEU A 4 49.30 4.98 4.74
CA LEU A 4 47.87 4.65 4.79
C LEU A 4 47.20 5.18 6.06
N LEU A 5 46.80 6.46 6.04
CA LEU A 5 45.75 7.04 6.90
C LEU A 5 44.81 7.90 6.04
N LEU A 6 44.43 7.34 4.89
CA LEU A 6 43.17 7.68 4.21
C LEU A 6 42.10 6.81 4.89
N SER A 7 41.75 7.11 6.14
CA SER A 7 41.02 6.18 6.99
C SER A 7 40.01 6.90 7.89
N LEU A 8 38.73 6.73 7.54
CA LEU A 8 37.58 6.72 8.45
C LEU A 8 36.85 8.02 8.84
N PHE A 9 36.89 9.10 8.04
CA PHE A 9 35.95 10.23 8.24
C PHE A 9 35.24 10.74 6.99
N PHE A 10 35.33 10.02 5.87
CA PHE A 10 34.63 10.32 4.61
C PHE A 10 33.74 9.16 4.15
N VAL A 11 33.16 8.43 5.11
CA VAL A 11 31.90 7.71 4.92
C VAL A 11 30.87 8.46 5.76
N ALA A 12 30.72 9.76 5.48
CA ALA A 12 29.64 10.54 6.03
C ALA A 12 28.35 9.91 5.49
N ALA A 13 27.50 9.47 6.42
CA ALA A 13 26.24 8.79 6.18
C ALA A 13 25.57 9.27 4.88
N MET A 14 25.48 8.37 3.91
CA MET A 14 24.40 8.48 2.93
C MET A 14 23.13 8.26 3.74
N LEU A 15 22.54 9.36 4.22
CA LEU A 15 21.22 9.35 4.80
C LEU A 15 20.30 8.93 3.65
N ASN A 16 19.93 7.64 3.60
CA ASN A 16 18.84 7.22 2.75
C ASN A 16 17.61 7.94 3.28
N LEU A 17 17.19 9.03 2.62
CA LEU A 17 15.83 9.54 2.74
C LEU A 17 14.93 8.47 2.13
N ILE A 18 14.69 7.39 2.86
CA ILE A 18 13.48 6.60 2.63
C ILE A 18 12.39 7.52 3.16
N ALA A 19 11.50 7.96 2.28
CA ALA A 19 10.36 8.74 2.73
C ALA A 19 9.53 7.86 3.65
N ASP A 20 9.03 8.39 4.77
CA ASP A 20 8.21 7.57 5.65
C ASP A 20 6.92 7.18 4.91
N PRO A 21 6.43 5.94 5.10
CA PRO A 21 5.12 5.56 4.63
C PRO A 21 4.04 6.54 5.07
N ILE A 22 3.12 6.86 4.16
CA ILE A 22 1.99 7.75 4.39
C ILE A 22 0.68 6.96 4.45
N GLN A 23 -0.29 7.48 5.22
CA GLN A 23 -1.63 6.92 5.23
C GLN A 23 -2.38 7.34 3.96
N VAL A 24 -2.81 6.35 3.19
CA VAL A 24 -3.60 6.53 1.96
C VAL A 24 -4.94 5.84 2.17
N THR A 25 -6.03 6.60 2.09
CA THR A 25 -7.38 6.04 2.13
C THR A 25 -7.89 5.84 0.71
N PHE A 26 -8.13 4.59 0.35
CA PHE A 26 -8.86 4.24 -0.86
C PHE A 26 -10.35 4.21 -0.55
N ASN A 27 -11.14 4.80 -1.44
CA ASN A 27 -12.58 4.87 -1.32
C ASN A 27 -13.23 4.60 -2.68
N VAL A 28 -14.24 3.74 -2.72
CA VAL A 28 -14.95 3.38 -3.95
C VAL A 28 -16.46 3.33 -3.71
N ASN A 29 -17.21 4.00 -4.58
CA ASN A 29 -18.67 3.91 -4.60
C ASN A 29 -19.10 2.59 -5.26
N MET A 30 -19.69 1.70 -4.46
CA MET A 30 -20.17 0.39 -4.92
C MET A 30 -21.69 0.34 -5.14
N THR A 31 -22.42 1.44 -4.92
CA THR A 31 -23.87 1.51 -5.18
C THR A 31 -24.23 1.08 -6.61
N PRO A 32 -23.50 1.47 -7.68
CA PRO A 32 -23.80 1.02 -9.04
C PRO A 32 -23.45 -0.45 -9.30
N ALA A 33 -22.61 -1.06 -8.46
CA ALA A 33 -22.09 -2.41 -8.66
C ALA A 33 -23.06 -3.52 -8.22
N GLY A 34 -24.16 -3.16 -7.54
CA GLY A 34 -25.22 -4.08 -7.14
C GLY A 34 -24.71 -5.24 -6.29
N LEU A 35 -24.04 -4.94 -5.17
CA LEU A 35 -23.58 -5.96 -4.24
C LEU A 35 -24.76 -6.74 -3.63
N ALA A 36 -24.64 -8.06 -3.64
CA ALA A 36 -25.52 -9.05 -3.03
C ALA A 36 -24.77 -9.84 -1.94
N GLY A 37 -23.96 -9.13 -1.13
CA GLY A 37 -23.17 -9.69 -0.04
C GLY A 37 -21.73 -10.08 -0.42
N GLU A 38 -21.27 -9.75 -1.62
CA GLU A 38 -19.86 -9.94 -1.98
C GLU A 38 -18.94 -8.99 -1.20
N GLN A 39 -17.72 -9.46 -0.93
CA GLN A 39 -16.65 -8.65 -0.38
C GLN A 39 -16.07 -7.72 -1.46
N VAL A 40 -15.43 -6.65 -1.01
CA VAL A 40 -14.78 -5.65 -1.88
C VAL A 40 -13.30 -5.61 -1.55
N TRP A 41 -12.47 -5.65 -2.58
CA TRP A 41 -11.02 -5.77 -2.44
C TRP A 41 -10.31 -4.71 -3.28
N VAL A 42 -9.12 -4.32 -2.85
CA VAL A 42 -8.16 -3.59 -3.69
C VAL A 42 -6.94 -4.49 -3.95
N SER A 43 -6.48 -4.52 -5.20
CA SER A 43 -5.21 -5.16 -5.55
C SER A 43 -4.44 -4.25 -6.49
N GLY A 44 -3.13 -4.19 -6.27
CA GLY A 44 -2.22 -3.28 -6.97
C GLY A 44 -0.77 -3.63 -6.63
N ASP A 45 0.17 -2.84 -7.14
CA ASP A 45 1.60 -3.04 -6.88
C ASP A 45 2.06 -2.30 -5.60
N PHE A 46 1.50 -2.68 -4.45
CA PHE A 46 1.69 -1.96 -3.19
C PHE A 46 2.96 -2.38 -2.43
N GLY A 47 3.37 -3.64 -2.58
CA GLY A 47 4.51 -4.23 -1.86
C GLY A 47 4.24 -4.47 -0.36
N GLY A 48 5.27 -4.95 0.35
CA GLY A 48 5.19 -5.20 1.80
C GLY A 48 4.03 -6.12 2.19
N ASP A 49 3.33 -5.75 3.28
CA ASP A 49 2.19 -6.50 3.82
C ASP A 49 0.92 -6.41 2.95
N TRP A 50 0.90 -5.48 1.99
CA TRP A 50 -0.21 -5.26 1.05
C TRP A 50 -0.07 -6.12 -0.23
N GLY A 51 1.16 -6.54 -0.56
CA GLY A 51 1.47 -7.41 -1.68
C GLY A 51 1.52 -6.70 -3.04
N SER A 52 1.85 -7.48 -4.08
CA SER A 52 1.93 -7.02 -5.47
C SER A 52 0.99 -7.86 -6.32
N TRP A 53 -0.12 -7.27 -6.76
CA TRP A 53 -1.14 -7.91 -7.58
C TRP A 53 -1.60 -9.29 -7.05
N ASN A 54 -1.79 -9.38 -5.74
CA ASN A 54 -2.35 -10.59 -5.13
C ASN A 54 -3.75 -10.86 -5.69
N GLU A 55 -4.09 -12.14 -5.86
CA GLU A 55 -5.43 -12.56 -6.27
C GLU A 55 -6.45 -11.98 -5.26
N PRO A 56 -7.54 -11.35 -5.71
CA PRO A 56 -8.55 -10.80 -4.81
C PRO A 56 -9.02 -11.81 -3.76
N GLY A 57 -9.17 -11.37 -2.50
CA GLY A 57 -9.55 -12.22 -1.38
C GLY A 57 -8.45 -13.09 -0.78
N THR A 58 -7.25 -13.14 -1.37
CA THR A 58 -6.13 -13.94 -0.79
C THR A 58 -5.34 -13.19 0.27
N ASN A 59 -5.30 -11.84 0.21
CA ASN A 59 -4.72 -11.01 1.26
C ASN A 59 -5.83 -10.31 2.05
N PRO A 60 -6.17 -10.78 3.28
CA PRO A 60 -7.24 -10.19 4.08
C PRO A 60 -6.95 -8.75 4.50
N ASN A 61 -5.69 -8.31 4.46
CA ASN A 61 -5.33 -6.92 4.75
C ASN A 61 -5.86 -5.96 3.67
N CYS A 62 -6.24 -6.44 2.49
CA CYS A 62 -6.67 -5.60 1.37
C CYS A 62 -8.20 -5.56 1.17
N GLU A 63 -8.98 -6.00 2.17
CA GLU A 63 -10.44 -5.90 2.17
C GLU A 63 -10.88 -4.46 2.45
N LEU A 64 -11.84 -3.95 1.66
CA LEU A 64 -12.52 -2.70 1.95
C LEU A 64 -13.81 -2.99 2.70
N THR A 65 -14.18 -2.10 3.62
CA THR A 65 -15.39 -2.23 4.43
C THR A 65 -16.31 -1.03 4.28
N ASP A 66 -17.59 -1.23 4.59
CA ASP A 66 -18.64 -0.20 4.63
C ASP A 66 -19.35 -0.28 6.01
N PRO A 67 -18.77 0.33 7.06
CA PRO A 67 -19.31 0.22 8.42
C PRO A 67 -20.58 1.04 8.66
N ASP A 68 -20.82 2.10 7.88
CA ASP A 68 -21.98 2.99 8.03
C ASP A 68 -23.11 2.67 7.04
N GLY A 69 -22.86 1.81 6.06
CA GLY A 69 -23.86 1.27 5.15
C GLY A 69 -24.30 2.25 4.07
N ASP A 70 -23.45 3.23 3.73
CA ASP A 70 -23.76 4.26 2.74
C ASP A 70 -23.42 3.83 1.29
N GLY A 71 -22.80 2.65 1.13
CA GLY A 71 -22.40 2.07 -0.15
C GLY A 71 -21.00 2.49 -0.62
N TYR A 72 -20.27 3.28 0.16
CA TYR A 72 -18.87 3.61 -0.08
C TYR A 72 -17.95 2.72 0.75
N PHE A 73 -17.20 1.88 0.04
CA PHE A 73 -16.27 0.96 0.66
C PHE A 73 -14.91 1.64 0.82
N SER A 74 -14.27 1.45 1.97
CA SER A 74 -13.01 2.10 2.29
C SER A 74 -11.98 1.19 2.97
N ILE A 75 -10.71 1.52 2.74
CA ILE A 75 -9.55 0.99 3.46
C ILE A 75 -8.51 2.09 3.60
N THR A 76 -7.80 2.12 4.73
CA THR A 76 -6.62 2.98 4.91
C THR A 76 -5.37 2.11 4.97
N MET A 77 -4.44 2.37 4.05
CA MET A 77 -3.19 1.65 3.90
C MET A 77 -2.01 2.57 4.21
N LEU A 78 -0.94 1.99 4.72
CA LEU A 78 0.32 2.70 4.95
C LEU A 78 1.25 2.38 3.77
N LEU A 79 1.46 3.34 2.87
CA LEU A 79 2.18 3.16 1.60
C LEU A 79 3.36 4.12 1.49
N GLU A 80 4.45 3.66 0.89
CA GLU A 80 5.56 4.53 0.49
C GLU A 80 5.07 5.59 -0.51
N PRO A 81 5.58 6.83 -0.50
CA PRO A 81 5.23 7.82 -1.52
C PRO A 81 5.63 7.36 -2.92
N GLY A 82 4.68 7.33 -3.85
CA GLY A 82 4.95 6.91 -5.23
C GLY A 82 3.69 6.81 -6.09
N ASP A 83 3.90 6.40 -7.34
CA ASP A 83 2.82 6.12 -8.28
C ASP A 83 2.42 4.64 -8.17
N TYR A 84 1.12 4.39 -7.97
CA TYR A 84 0.56 3.04 -7.84
C TYR A 84 -0.48 2.77 -8.93
N GLN A 85 -0.40 1.58 -9.51
CA GLN A 85 -1.48 1.02 -10.30
C GLN A 85 -2.29 0.07 -9.42
N PHE A 86 -3.60 0.19 -9.47
CA PHE A 86 -4.51 -0.62 -8.68
C PHE A 86 -5.85 -0.81 -9.38
N LYS A 87 -6.61 -1.79 -8.93
CA LYS A 87 -8.00 -2.00 -9.29
C LYS A 87 -8.81 -2.41 -8.06
N PHE A 88 -10.09 -2.08 -8.10
CA PHE A 88 -11.08 -2.61 -7.18
C PHE A 88 -11.71 -3.86 -7.77
N PHE A 89 -12.03 -4.80 -6.89
CA PHE A 89 -12.67 -6.07 -7.22
C PHE A 89 -13.85 -6.29 -6.29
N LYS A 90 -14.90 -6.91 -6.80
CA LYS A 90 -15.98 -7.48 -6.00
C LYS A 90 -16.05 -8.98 -6.25
N GLY A 91 -16.39 -9.76 -5.22
CA GLY A 91 -16.44 -11.22 -5.29
C GLY A 91 -15.48 -11.86 -4.32
#